data_AF-A0AAE3IK66-F1
#
_entry.id   AF-A0AAE3IK66-F1
#
_cell.length_a   1.000
_cell.length_b   1.000
_cell.length_c   1.000
_cell.angle_alpha   90.00
_cell.angle_beta   90.00
_cell.angle_gamma   90.00
#
_symmetry.space_group_name_H-M   'P 1'
#
loop_
_entity.id
_entity.type
_entity.pdbx_description
1 polymer ?
#
loop_
_entity_poly.entity_id
_entity_poly.type
_entity_poly.pdbx_seq_one_letter_code
_entity_poly.pdbx_strand_id
1 'polypeptide(L)'
;MNSEHTNPPLFERFSNKITQVTGSSAAFAIATSTVIIWAVSGPFFNYSEYWQLMINTGTTIITFLMVFLIQKSQNKDSKAIQLKLNELIAATRGASNRLVGAEDLTEQELDELRDLYMRMAEVAMNKKNKMATTTIEKEITHLGSKVEHIEEKVDQIEEQVDELKDNIH
;
A
#
# COMPACT_ATOMS: atom_id res chain seq x y z
N MET A 1 9.55 29.55 32.04
CA MET A 1 9.82 28.74 30.84
C MET A 1 9.75 29.66 29.65
N ASN A 2 10.90 29.98 29.05
CA ASN A 2 11.02 30.91 27.93
C ASN A 2 10.37 30.32 26.68
N SER A 3 9.52 31.12 26.03
CA SER A 3 9.09 30.92 24.66
C SER A 3 10.23 31.31 23.72
N GLU A 4 11.05 30.33 23.32
CA GLU A 4 11.94 30.53 22.18
C GLU A 4 11.10 30.56 20.90
N HIS A 5 10.87 31.78 20.41
CA HIS A 5 10.50 32.02 19.02
C HIS A 5 11.67 31.58 18.15
N THR A 6 11.70 30.32 17.76
CA THR A 6 12.55 29.85 16.68
C THR A 6 12.04 30.51 15.39
N ASN A 7 12.75 31.55 14.96
CA ASN A 7 12.58 32.06 13.60
C ASN A 7 12.69 30.85 12.67
N PRO A 8 11.70 30.57 11.80
CA PRO A 8 11.84 29.50 10.84
C PRO A 8 13.13 29.77 10.07
N PRO A 9 14.06 28.80 9.99
CA PRO A 9 15.35 28.99 9.33
C PRO A 9 15.07 29.64 7.98
N LEU A 10 15.87 30.65 7.58
CA LEU A 10 15.64 31.40 6.33
C LEU A 10 15.36 30.44 5.16
N PHE A 11 15.99 29.27 5.17
CA PHE A 11 15.77 28.15 4.28
C PHE A 11 14.30 27.65 4.19
N GLU A 12 13.56 27.54 5.29
CA GLU A 12 12.15 27.11 5.29
C GLU A 12 11.22 28.18 4.70
N ARG A 13 11.46 29.45 5.00
CA ARG A 13 10.72 30.57 4.40
C ARG A 13 10.98 30.71 2.91
N PHE A 14 12.24 30.54 2.48
CA PHE A 14 12.60 30.50 1.06
C PHE A 14 11.99 29.27 0.36
N SER A 15 12.08 28.09 0.97
CA SER A 15 11.54 26.85 0.40
C SER A 15 10.03 26.93 0.20
N ASN A 16 9.26 27.35 1.20
CA ASN A 16 7.80 27.46 1.08
C ASN A 16 7.37 28.51 0.04
N LYS A 17 8.12 29.61 -0.09
CA LYS A 17 7.85 30.66 -1.08
C LYS A 17 8.22 30.21 -2.50
N ILE A 18 9.31 29.45 -2.66
CA ILE A 18 9.69 28.81 -3.92
C ILE A 18 8.63 27.77 -4.31
N THR A 19 8.18 26.92 -3.41
CA THR A 19 7.13 25.91 -3.70
C THR A 19 5.80 26.54 -4.12
N GLN A 20 5.39 27.68 -3.53
CA GLN A 20 4.20 28.43 -3.95
C GLN A 20 4.37 29.12 -5.31
N VAL A 21 5.58 29.60 -5.62
CA VAL A 21 5.86 30.29 -6.88
C VAL A 21 6.00 29.29 -8.03
N THR A 22 6.69 28.16 -7.83
CA THR A 22 6.92 27.13 -8.85
C THR A 22 5.63 26.49 -9.39
N GLY A 23 4.54 26.50 -8.63
CA GLY A 23 3.22 26.01 -9.06
C GLY A 23 2.31 27.05 -9.74
N SER A 24 2.72 28.33 -9.82
CA SER A 24 1.90 29.42 -10.36
C SER A 24 2.19 29.66 -11.84
N SER A 25 1.18 30.12 -12.61
CA SER A 25 1.33 30.55 -14.01
C SER A 25 2.46 31.58 -14.22
N ALA A 26 2.84 32.32 -13.17
CA ALA A 26 3.97 33.24 -13.18
C ALA A 26 5.33 32.50 -13.29
N ALA A 27 5.53 31.36 -12.65
CA ALA A 27 6.77 30.59 -12.78
C ALA A 27 6.91 29.97 -14.17
N PHE A 28 5.79 29.50 -14.75
CA PHE A 28 5.78 29.06 -16.14
C PHE A 28 6.15 30.22 -17.08
N ALA A 29 5.55 31.40 -16.91
CA ALA A 29 5.86 32.57 -17.71
C ALA A 29 7.33 33.02 -17.58
N ILE A 30 7.92 32.97 -16.38
CA ILE A 30 9.33 33.29 -16.14
C ILE A 30 10.24 32.23 -16.79
N ALA A 31 9.92 30.94 -16.66
CA ALA A 31 10.67 29.86 -17.29
C ALA A 31 10.64 29.98 -18.83
N THR A 32 9.47 30.19 -19.41
CA THR A 32 9.30 30.40 -20.86
C THR A 32 10.04 31.66 -21.33
N SER A 33 9.94 32.76 -20.59
CA SER A 33 10.66 34.01 -20.91
C SER A 33 12.17 33.81 -20.88
N THR A 34 12.68 33.03 -19.92
CA THR A 34 14.10 32.68 -19.82
C THR A 34 14.58 31.87 -21.03
N VAL A 35 13.78 30.90 -21.49
CA VAL A 35 14.06 30.10 -22.69
C VAL A 35 14.04 30.98 -23.95
N ILE A 36 13.11 31.93 -24.05
CA ILE A 36 13.02 32.86 -25.19
C ILE A 36 14.23 33.80 -25.21
N ILE A 37 14.58 34.41 -24.07
CA ILE A 37 15.76 35.29 -23.97
C ILE A 37 17.02 34.51 -24.36
N TRP A 38 17.17 33.28 -23.88
CA TRP A 38 18.26 32.39 -24.27
C TRP A 38 18.31 32.14 -25.79
N ALA A 39 17.18 31.77 -26.40
CA ALA A 39 17.11 31.48 -27.83
C ALA A 39 17.43 32.71 -28.69
N VAL A 40 16.95 33.90 -28.28
CA VAL A 40 17.21 35.17 -28.97
C VAL A 40 18.65 35.66 -28.76
N SER A 41 19.31 35.23 -27.68
CA SER A 41 20.73 35.54 -27.44
C SER A 41 21.66 34.79 -28.40
N GLY A 42 21.30 33.61 -28.88
CA GLY A 42 22.14 32.76 -29.75
C GLY A 42 22.61 33.43 -31.06
N PRO A 43 21.72 34.09 -31.83
CA PRO A 43 22.07 34.84 -33.03
C PRO A 43 23.10 35.95 -32.82
N PHE A 44 23.06 36.66 -31.67
CA PHE A 44 24.04 37.70 -31.35
C PHE A 44 25.47 37.16 -31.17
N PHE A 45 25.60 35.90 -30.79
CA PHE A 45 26.89 35.22 -30.61
C PHE A 45 27.25 34.28 -31.78
N ASN A 46 26.56 34.38 -32.92
CA ASN A 46 26.73 33.53 -34.10
C ASN A 46 26.68 32.02 -33.79
N TYR A 47 25.97 31.60 -32.74
CA TYR A 47 26.00 30.22 -32.24
C TYR A 47 27.42 29.65 -32.08
N SER A 48 28.37 30.47 -31.62
CA SER A 48 29.78 30.06 -31.50
C SER A 48 29.97 28.82 -30.62
N GLU A 49 31.07 28.09 -30.83
CA GLU A 49 31.43 26.94 -30.00
C GLU A 49 31.48 27.28 -28.51
N TYR A 50 31.94 28.49 -28.15
CA TYR A 50 31.94 28.97 -26.76
C TYR A 50 30.53 29.19 -26.20
N TRP A 51 29.60 29.69 -27.03
CA TRP A 51 28.22 29.90 -26.62
C TRP A 51 27.50 28.57 -26.37
N GLN A 52 27.69 27.59 -27.26
CA GLN A 52 27.13 26.24 -27.09
C GLN A 52 27.74 25.52 -25.88
N LEU A 53 29.06 25.63 -25.68
CA LEU A 53 29.77 25.05 -24.54
C LEU A 53 29.26 25.61 -23.20
N MET A 54 29.03 26.92 -23.13
CA MET A 54 28.51 27.56 -21.91
C MET A 54 27.11 27.05 -21.55
N ILE A 55 26.27 26.78 -22.55
CA ILE A 55 24.91 26.27 -22.33
C ILE A 55 24.90 24.80 -21.96
N ASN A 56 25.66 23.96 -22.66
CA ASN A 56 25.75 22.54 -22.32
C ASN A 56 26.35 22.36 -20.92
N THR A 57 27.34 23.16 -20.56
CA THR A 57 27.92 23.15 -19.21
C THR A 57 26.92 23.68 -18.17
N GLY A 58 26.23 24.79 -18.46
CA GLY A 58 25.22 25.36 -17.57
C GLY A 58 24.03 24.43 -17.30
N THR A 59 23.47 23.85 -18.37
CA THR A 59 22.41 22.85 -18.27
C THR A 59 22.86 21.61 -17.52
N THR A 60 24.12 21.18 -17.68
CA THR A 60 24.66 20.05 -16.93
C THR A 60 24.73 20.35 -15.42
N ILE A 61 25.20 21.55 -15.04
CA ILE A 61 25.21 21.97 -13.62
C ILE A 61 23.79 22.03 -13.06
N ILE A 62 22.87 22.65 -13.79
CA ILE A 62 21.46 22.76 -13.38
C ILE A 62 20.82 21.37 -13.27
N THR A 63 21.08 20.47 -14.22
CA THR A 63 20.57 19.10 -14.22
C THR A 63 21.13 18.31 -13.04
N PHE A 64 22.42 18.44 -12.76
CA PHE A 64 23.05 17.83 -11.58
C PHE A 64 22.37 18.32 -10.30
N LEU A 65 22.22 19.64 -10.13
CA LEU A 65 21.49 20.23 -9.01
C LEU A 65 20.03 19.75 -8.95
N MET A 66 19.35 19.64 -10.09
CA MET A 66 17.97 19.17 -10.19
C MET A 66 17.84 17.71 -9.72
N VAL A 67 18.77 16.84 -10.09
CA VAL A 67 18.81 15.45 -9.59
C VAL A 67 18.95 15.43 -8.07
N PHE A 68 19.84 16.23 -7.49
CA PHE A 68 19.96 16.35 -6.02
C PHE A 68 18.70 16.90 -5.36
N LEU A 69 18.07 17.90 -5.97
CA LEU A 69 16.82 18.48 -5.46
C LEU A 69 15.65 17.50 -5.53
N ILE A 70 15.54 16.73 -6.62
CA ILE A 70 14.55 15.65 -6.77
C ILE A 70 14.81 14.56 -5.74
N GLN A 71 16.05 14.09 -5.59
CA GLN A 71 16.41 13.09 -4.58
C GLN A 71 16.08 13.57 -3.16
N LYS A 72 16.33 14.84 -2.85
CA LYS A 72 15.98 15.45 -1.55
C LYS A 72 14.46 15.59 -1.37
N SER A 73 13.73 15.98 -2.41
CA SER A 73 12.27 16.08 -2.38
C SER A 73 11.64 14.70 -2.20
N GLN A 74 12.09 13.72 -2.98
CA GLN A 74 11.66 12.32 -2.88
C GLN A 74 11.96 11.75 -1.50
N ASN A 75 13.12 12.04 -0.90
CA ASN A 75 13.44 11.58 0.46
C ASN A 75 12.46 12.15 1.52
N LYS A 76 11.98 13.39 1.36
CA LYS A 76 10.97 13.98 2.24
C LYS A 76 9.57 13.40 1.99
N ASP A 77 9.21 13.18 0.73
CA ASP A 77 7.91 12.64 0.34
C ASP A 77 7.77 11.16 0.73
N SER A 78 8.82 10.36 0.60
CA SER A 78 8.87 8.97 1.08
C SER A 78 8.62 8.87 2.58
N LYS A 79 9.25 9.74 3.39
CA LYS A 79 9.02 9.80 4.84
C LYS A 79 7.58 10.20 5.19
N ALA A 80 7.00 11.14 4.46
CA ALA A 80 5.62 11.56 4.67
C ALA A 80 4.60 10.46 4.32
N ILE A 81 4.88 9.64 3.29
CA ILE A 81 4.08 8.47 2.94
C ILE A 81 4.15 7.41 4.04
N GLN A 82 5.35 7.10 4.56
CA GLN A 82 5.53 6.16 5.67
C GLN A 82 4.74 6.59 6.92
N LEU A 83 4.83 7.86 7.32
CA LEU A 83 4.07 8.41 8.45
C LEU A 83 2.55 8.29 8.28
N LYS A 84 2.03 8.59 7.07
CA LYS A 84 0.60 8.46 6.78
C LYS A 84 0.14 7.00 6.78
N LEU A 85 0.97 6.08 6.27
CA LEU A 85 0.68 4.65 6.29
C LEU A 85 0.70 4.12 7.73
N ASN A 86 1.67 4.54 8.54
CA ASN A 86 1.77 4.19 9.95
C ASN A 86 0.54 4.66 10.74
N GLU A 87 0.06 5.87 10.48
CA GLU A 87 -1.19 6.38 11.07
C GLU A 87 -2.41 5.55 10.63
N LEU A 88 -2.51 5.16 9.35
CA LEU A 88 -3.60 4.32 8.85
C LEU A 88 -3.57 2.91 9.45
N ILE A 89 -2.38 2.32 9.59
CA ILE A 89 -2.15 1.03 10.25
C ILE A 89 -2.57 1.13 11.71
N ALA A 90 -2.14 2.17 12.44
CA ALA A 90 -2.51 2.40 13.83
C ALA A 90 -4.03 2.65 14.01
N ALA A 91 -4.66 3.37 13.08
CA ALA A 91 -6.09 3.64 13.09
C ALA A 91 -6.94 2.40 12.73
N THR A 92 -6.37 1.43 12.02
CA THR A 92 -7.05 0.18 11.66
C THR A 92 -6.96 -0.79 12.83
N ARG A 93 -8.05 -0.94 13.60
CA ARG A 93 -8.18 -1.90 14.70
C ARG A 93 -7.90 -3.32 14.21
N GLY A 94 -6.65 -3.78 14.38
CA GLY A 94 -6.20 -5.12 14.02
C GLY A 94 -4.86 -5.18 13.26
N ALA A 95 -4.33 -4.07 12.75
CA ALA A 95 -2.98 -4.08 12.19
C ALA A 95 -1.98 -3.91 13.34
N SER A 96 -1.19 -4.95 13.61
CA SER A 96 -0.31 -5.01 14.78
C SER A 96 0.66 -3.83 14.75
N ASN A 97 0.71 -3.05 15.82
CA ASN A 97 1.57 -1.87 16.04
C ASN A 97 3.08 -2.13 15.80
N ARG A 98 3.47 -3.40 15.56
CA ARG A 98 4.80 -3.90 15.25
C ARG A 98 5.25 -3.74 13.79
N LEU A 99 4.36 -3.37 12.87
CA LEU A 99 4.71 -3.05 11.47
C LEU A 99 5.06 -1.56 11.28
N VAL A 100 4.66 -0.72 12.24
CA VAL A 100 5.01 0.70 12.26
C VAL A 100 6.49 0.81 12.60
N GLY A 101 7.30 1.31 11.68
CA GLY A 101 8.76 1.38 11.84
C GLY A 101 9.50 0.12 11.37
N ALA A 102 8.88 -0.73 10.55
CA ALA A 102 9.56 -1.88 9.95
C ALA A 102 10.77 -1.50 9.08
N GLU A 103 10.82 -0.26 8.60
CA GLU A 103 11.94 0.33 7.87
C GLU A 103 13.21 0.54 8.71
N ASP A 104 13.08 0.62 10.03
CA ASP A 104 14.19 0.83 10.97
C ASP A 104 14.66 -0.50 11.61
N LEU A 105 13.99 -1.62 11.30
CA LEU A 105 14.35 -2.94 11.82
C LEU A 105 15.60 -3.48 11.13
N THR A 106 16.44 -4.18 11.89
CA THR A 106 17.53 -4.97 11.32
C THR A 106 16.99 -6.17 10.54
N GLU A 107 17.81 -6.73 9.65
CA GLU A 107 17.39 -7.85 8.79
C GLU A 107 16.94 -9.08 9.60
N GLN A 108 17.59 -9.35 10.75
CA GLN A 108 17.17 -10.40 11.68
C GLN A 108 15.79 -10.13 12.30
N GLU A 109 15.54 -8.90 12.75
CA GLU A 109 14.24 -8.53 13.34
C GLU A 109 13.11 -8.57 12.30
N LEU A 110 13.42 -8.27 11.05
CA LEU A 110 12.46 -8.37 9.94
C LEU A 110 12.12 -9.83 9.63
N ASP A 111 13.10 -10.73 9.64
CA ASP A 111 12.89 -12.17 9.48
C ASP A 111 12.05 -12.75 10.64
N GLU A 112 12.32 -12.37 11.89
CA GLU A 112 11.52 -12.77 13.05
C GLU A 112 10.07 -12.27 12.96
N LEU A 113 9.88 -11.03 12.49
CA LEU A 113 8.55 -10.47 12.28
C LEU A 113 7.80 -11.25 11.18
N ARG A 114 8.47 -11.55 10.07
CA ARG A 114 7.92 -12.36 8.97
C ARG A 114 7.50 -13.74 9.46
N ASP A 115 8.34 -14.42 10.22
CA ASP A 115 8.06 -15.75 10.76
C ASP A 115 6.88 -15.76 11.72
N LEU A 116 6.75 -14.73 12.57
CA LEU A 116 5.57 -14.57 13.43
C LEU A 116 4.30 -14.44 12.59
N TYR A 117 4.30 -13.62 11.54
CA TYR A 117 3.14 -13.44 10.67
C TYR A 117 2.80 -14.71 9.87
N MET A 118 3.80 -15.44 9.38
CA MET A 118 3.58 -16.73 8.72
C MET A 118 2.92 -17.74 9.65
N ARG A 119 3.38 -17.83 10.91
CA ARG A 119 2.74 -18.69 11.92
C ARG A 119 1.31 -18.28 12.22
N MET A 120 1.05 -16.97 12.36
CA MET A 120 -0.32 -16.47 12.60
C MET A 120 -1.25 -16.78 11.41
N ALA A 121 -0.75 -16.63 10.18
CA ALA A 121 -1.50 -16.97 8.97
C ALA A 121 -1.79 -18.48 8.88
N GLU A 122 -0.80 -19.32 9.20
CA GLU A 122 -0.96 -20.78 9.24
C GLU A 122 -2.00 -21.21 10.28
N VAL A 123 -1.95 -20.64 11.49
CA VAL A 123 -2.94 -20.93 12.54
C VAL A 123 -4.35 -20.47 12.12
N ALA A 124 -4.48 -19.32 11.46
CA ALA A 124 -5.76 -18.85 10.94
C ALA A 124 -6.32 -19.77 9.84
N MET A 125 -5.47 -20.21 8.90
CA MET A 125 -5.83 -21.16 7.85
C MET A 125 -6.23 -22.52 8.43
N ASN A 126 -5.46 -23.04 9.39
CA ASN A 126 -5.77 -24.30 10.06
C ASN A 126 -7.07 -24.22 10.87
N LYS A 127 -7.33 -23.10 11.54
CA LYS A 127 -8.60 -22.88 12.27
C LYS A 127 -9.79 -22.84 11.31
N LYS A 128 -9.65 -22.17 10.17
CA LYS A 128 -10.68 -22.12 9.12
C LYS A 128 -10.93 -23.50 8.51
N ASN A 129 -9.87 -24.26 8.22
CA ASN A 129 -9.97 -25.61 7.67
C ASN A 129 -10.64 -26.58 8.67
N LYS A 130 -10.18 -26.61 9.93
CA LYS A 130 -10.83 -27.39 10.99
C LYS A 130 -12.33 -27.07 11.12
N MET A 131 -12.68 -25.79 11.10
CA MET A 131 -14.08 -25.36 11.20
C MET A 131 -14.92 -25.79 9.99
N ALA A 132 -14.33 -25.78 8.78
CA ALA A 132 -14.97 -26.32 7.59
C ALA A 132 -15.17 -27.84 7.69
N THR A 133 -14.14 -28.59 8.08
CA THR A 133 -14.22 -30.05 8.26
C THR A 133 -15.26 -30.44 9.31
N THR A 134 -15.29 -29.78 10.47
CA THR A 134 -16.29 -30.05 11.52
C THR A 134 -17.71 -29.72 11.08
N THR A 135 -17.90 -28.71 10.23
CA THR A 135 -19.23 -28.39 9.68
C THR A 135 -19.70 -29.46 8.71
N ILE A 136 -18.83 -29.89 7.80
CA ILE A 136 -19.12 -30.97 6.85
C ILE A 136 -19.40 -32.29 7.57
N GLU A 137 -18.62 -32.63 8.59
CA GLU A 137 -18.80 -33.84 9.39
C GLU A 137 -20.18 -33.86 10.08
N LYS A 138 -20.60 -32.73 10.65
CA LYS A 138 -21.95 -32.58 11.24
C LYS A 138 -23.07 -32.76 10.20
N GLU A 139 -22.91 -32.21 9.00
CA GLU A 139 -23.88 -32.38 7.92
C GLU A 139 -23.98 -33.82 7.46
N ILE A 140 -22.84 -34.52 7.31
CA ILE A 140 -22.81 -35.94 6.93
C ILE A 140 -23.49 -36.80 8.00
N THR A 141 -23.20 -36.58 9.30
CA THR A 141 -23.86 -37.31 10.39
C THR A 141 -25.37 -37.07 10.41
N HIS A 142 -25.79 -35.82 10.20
CA HIS A 142 -27.22 -35.47 10.17
C HIS A 142 -27.94 -36.00 8.91
N LEU A 143 -27.26 -36.09 7.76
CA LEU A 143 -27.80 -36.76 6.58
C LEU A 143 -27.90 -38.27 6.80
N GLY A 144 -26.89 -38.89 7.43
CA GLY A 144 -26.91 -40.31 7.78
C GLY A 144 -28.12 -40.68 8.63
N SER A 145 -28.42 -39.90 9.67
CA SER A 145 -29.60 -40.16 10.51
C SER A 145 -30.94 -39.97 9.77
N LYS A 146 -30.99 -39.05 8.79
CA LYS A 146 -32.17 -38.92 7.92
C LYS A 146 -32.36 -40.11 7.00
N VAL A 147 -31.27 -40.68 6.49
CA VAL A 147 -31.33 -41.88 5.63
C VAL A 147 -31.82 -43.07 6.44
N GLU A 148 -31.27 -43.28 7.64
CA GLU A 148 -31.70 -44.35 8.55
C GLU A 148 -33.19 -44.25 8.90
N HIS A 149 -33.70 -43.04 9.16
CA HIS A 149 -35.12 -42.83 9.41
C HIS A 149 -36.02 -43.04 8.17
N ILE A 150 -35.48 -42.86 6.96
CA ILE A 150 -36.20 -43.15 5.71
C ILE A 150 -36.24 -44.66 5.49
N GLU A 151 -35.13 -45.37 5.69
CA GLU A 151 -35.08 -46.83 5.60
C GLU A 151 -36.09 -47.46 6.55
N GLU A 152 -36.14 -47.01 7.82
CA GLU A 152 -37.11 -47.50 8.81
C GLU A 152 -38.57 -47.25 8.39
N LYS A 153 -38.85 -46.14 7.70
CA LYS A 153 -40.19 -45.86 7.15
C LYS A 153 -40.54 -46.71 5.93
N VAL A 154 -39.55 -47.03 5.10
CA VAL A 154 -39.75 -47.91 3.93
C VAL A 154 -40.09 -49.31 4.43
N ASP A 155 -39.36 -49.84 5.40
CA ASP A 155 -39.61 -51.15 6.01
C ASP A 155 -41.03 -51.23 6.60
N GLN A 156 -41.47 -50.19 7.33
CA GLN A 156 -42.84 -50.12 7.86
C GLN A 156 -43.91 -50.11 6.77
N ILE A 157 -43.66 -49.44 5.64
CA ILE A 157 -44.60 -49.40 4.52
C ILE A 157 -44.66 -50.76 3.81
N GLU A 158 -43.53 -51.44 3.63
CA GLU A 158 -43.51 -52.79 3.06
C GLU A 158 -44.30 -53.77 3.92
N GLU A 159 -44.13 -53.72 5.24
CA GLU A 159 -44.91 -54.52 6.20
C GLU A 159 -46.42 -54.22 6.10
N GLN A 160 -46.82 -52.94 6.05
CA GLN A 160 -48.23 -52.56 5.86
C GLN A 160 -48.81 -53.04 4.53
N VAL A 161 -48.02 -53.01 3.44
CA VAL A 161 -48.46 -53.47 2.13
C VAL A 161 -48.67 -54.98 2.12
N ASP A 162 -47.82 -55.75 2.80
CA ASP A 162 -47.97 -57.20 2.87
C ASP A 162 -49.16 -57.61 3.76
N GLU A 163 -49.41 -56.93 4.88
CA GLU A 163 -50.64 -57.14 5.68
C GLU A 163 -51.94 -56.85 4.89
N LEU A 164 -51.92 -55.84 4.02
CA LEU A 164 -53.07 -55.51 3.17
C LEU A 164 -53.32 -56.56 2.08
N LYS A 165 -52.27 -57.17 1.52
CA LYS A 165 -52.41 -58.27 0.55
C LYS A 165 -53.02 -59.50 1.21
N ASP A 166 -52.60 -59.82 2.43
CA ASP A 166 -53.10 -60.98 3.17
C ASP A 166 -54.58 -60.83 3.56
N ASN A 167 -55.07 -59.61 3.81
CA ASN A 167 -56.49 -59.35 4.10
C ASN A 167 -57.43 -59.41 2.88
N ILE A 168 -56.89 -59.40 1.65
CA ILE A 168 -57.67 -59.40 0.40
C ILE A 168 -57.83 -60.82 -0.18
N HIS A 169 -57.15 -61.83 0.38
CA HIS A 169 -57.24 -63.25 -0.01
C HIS A 169 -58.09 -64.06 0.97
#